data_AF-A0A3Q9SY60-F1
#
_entry.id   AF-A0A3Q9SY60-F1
#
_cell.length_a   1.000
_cell.length_b   1.000
_cell.length_c   1.000
_cell.angle_alpha   90.00
_cell.angle_beta   90.00
_cell.angle_gamma   90.00
#
_symmetry.space_group_name_H-M   'P 1'
#
loop_
_entity.id
_entity.type
_entity.pdbx_description
1 polymer ?
#
loop_
_entity_poly.entity_id
_entity_poly.type
_entity_poly.pdbx_seq_one_letter_code
_entity_poly.pdbx_strand_id
1 'polypeptide(L)'
;LSAGAASVLVATSVLGGAVGLTNSTVHAGSPDKSTDMKKFTDLLADQRLYDEFSRLGLGKSPDQVLKELRKILDEAAPETLGELLNALDNGRVDYTYGTSLGQVFYRLFHTFSPDSSDFKHSSYSFYSLLIDAVKKRVISEDKLKGELTQKVAELEEVTDRERVERESKEKLESKLKDTSMDLQVKEEELAKAKETNNNLAKSITKTLSQATKEKGKLKEELIKEKTKAAKIAKELMDKLTASEKDKNRAIQITKELADKLSAAETSRDKAFAVSTELANKLAAKTAEAEKLMQNVGSLDRLVESAKREMAEKLAEIDQLTADKAKADAELATANDTIASLQTELEKAKTELAVSKRLIESGTVSKRLIESG
;
A
#
# COMPACT_ATOMS: atom_id res chain seq x y z
N LEU A 1 18.62 37.40 27.05
CA LEU A 1 18.79 36.94 28.44
C LEU A 1 18.85 35.42 28.46
N SER A 2 20.05 34.85 28.46
CA SER A 2 20.47 33.81 29.41
C SER A 2 21.83 33.29 28.94
N ALA A 3 22.80 33.38 29.84
CA ALA A 3 24.20 33.12 29.60
C ALA A 3 24.48 31.61 29.46
N GLY A 4 25.21 31.22 28.42
CA GLY A 4 25.82 29.91 28.32
C GLY A 4 27.15 29.92 29.06
N ALA A 5 27.17 29.36 30.27
CA ALA A 5 28.40 29.15 31.03
C ALA A 5 29.20 28.00 30.39
N ALA A 6 30.33 28.33 29.76
CA ALA A 6 31.35 27.37 29.37
C ALA A 6 32.22 27.07 30.59
N SER A 7 32.04 25.89 31.19
CA SER A 7 32.96 25.38 32.22
C SER A 7 34.20 24.81 31.54
N VAL A 8 35.28 25.59 31.52
CA VAL A 8 36.62 25.13 31.17
C VAL A 8 37.16 24.34 32.36
N LEU A 9 37.27 23.02 32.20
CA LEU A 9 37.90 22.12 33.15
C LEU A 9 39.43 22.31 33.04
N VAL A 10 40.01 23.11 33.93
CA VAL A 10 41.46 23.20 34.08
C VAL A 10 41.92 21.96 34.83
N ALA A 11 42.52 21.01 34.11
CA ALA A 11 43.22 19.88 34.69
C ALA A 11 44.46 20.40 35.44
N THR A 12 44.41 20.38 36.77
CA THR A 12 45.59 20.53 37.62
C THR A 12 46.38 19.22 37.56
N SER A 13 47.35 19.16 36.65
CA SER A 13 48.39 18.14 36.65
C SER A 13 49.27 18.32 37.90
N VAL A 14 48.96 17.59 38.97
CA VAL A 14 49.91 17.39 40.07
C VAL A 14 50.88 16.31 39.60
N LEU A 15 51.80 16.72 38.72
CA LEU A 15 52.98 15.93 38.41
C LEU A 15 53.82 15.90 39.68
N GLY A 16 53.82 14.75 40.35
CA GLY A 16 54.78 14.41 41.40
C GLY A 16 56.18 14.41 40.82
N GLY A 17 56.79 15.60 40.80
CA GLY A 17 58.21 15.76 40.61
C GLY A 17 58.90 15.29 41.87
N ALA A 18 59.56 14.14 41.76
CA ALA A 18 60.60 13.72 42.68
C ALA A 18 61.64 14.83 42.78
N VAL A 19 61.46 15.69 43.78
CA VAL A 19 62.51 16.62 44.21
C VAL A 19 63.56 15.75 44.85
N GLY A 20 64.74 15.70 44.22
CA GLY A 20 65.90 15.02 44.73
C GLY A 20 66.10 15.39 46.20
N LEU A 21 65.96 14.38 47.05
CA LEU A 21 66.56 14.37 48.37
C LEU A 21 68.07 14.37 48.12
N THR A 22 68.62 15.57 47.95
CA THR A 22 70.04 15.80 48.12
C THR A 22 70.40 15.20 49.46
N ASN A 23 71.38 14.29 49.44
CA ASN A 23 72.08 13.80 50.60
C ASN A 23 72.47 15.01 51.46
N SER A 24 71.59 15.35 52.40
CA SER A 24 71.92 16.15 53.55
C SER A 24 72.63 15.16 54.46
N THR A 25 73.87 14.84 54.12
CA THR A 25 74.80 14.24 55.05
C THR A 25 74.86 15.24 56.19
N VAL A 26 74.05 15.01 57.21
CA VAL A 26 74.15 15.71 58.48
C VAL A 26 75.52 15.31 58.98
N HIS A 27 76.53 16.12 58.69
CA HIS A 27 77.80 16.11 59.40
C HIS A 27 77.51 16.63 60.80
N ALA A 28 76.82 15.82 61.61
CA ALA A 28 76.97 15.88 63.04
C ALA A 28 78.46 15.60 63.26
N GLY A 29 79.20 16.60 63.73
CA GLY A 29 80.61 16.43 64.07
C GLY A 29 80.71 15.27 65.04
N SER A 30 81.10 14.11 64.54
CA SER A 30 81.30 12.91 65.33
C SER A 30 82.38 13.25 66.36
N PRO A 31 82.10 13.11 67.68
CA PRO A 31 83.14 13.28 68.68
C PRO A 31 84.27 12.32 68.30
N ASP A 32 85.42 12.89 67.97
CA ASP A 32 86.64 12.14 67.67
C ASP A 32 87.51 12.14 68.93
N LYS A 33 88.17 11.02 69.20
CA LYS A 33 89.05 10.79 70.34
C LYS A 33 90.04 11.94 70.54
N SER A 34 90.62 12.47 69.46
CA SER A 34 91.55 13.61 69.53
C SER A 34 90.89 14.87 70.10
N THR A 35 89.61 15.08 69.80
CA THR A 35 88.84 16.23 70.29
C THR A 35 88.48 16.07 71.76
N ASP A 36 88.09 14.86 72.18
CA ASP A 36 87.77 14.61 73.59
C ASP A 36 89.01 14.69 74.47
N MET A 37 90.14 14.15 74.01
CA MET A 37 91.41 14.26 74.75
C MET A 37 91.81 15.71 74.98
N LYS A 38 91.64 16.57 73.97
CA LYS A 38 91.89 18.01 74.11
C LYS A 38 90.99 18.63 75.18
N LYS A 39 89.69 18.28 75.22
CA LYS A 39 88.78 18.78 76.26
C LYS A 39 89.22 18.37 77.66
N PHE A 40 89.67 17.13 77.86
CA PHE A 40 90.19 16.69 79.16
C PHE A 40 91.47 17.42 79.55
N THR A 41 92.41 17.62 78.61
CA THR A 41 93.67 18.34 78.90
C THR A 41 93.44 19.82 79.17
N ASP A 42 92.54 20.47 78.43
CA ASP A 42 92.17 21.87 78.63
C ASP A 42 91.51 22.04 80.01
N LEU A 43 90.63 21.12 80.39
CA LEU A 43 89.98 21.14 81.70
C LEU A 43 90.97 20.90 82.86
N LEU A 44 91.96 20.02 82.67
CA LEU A 44 93.05 19.83 83.63
C LEU A 44 93.90 21.10 83.79
N ALA A 45 94.17 21.81 82.69
CA ALA A 45 94.91 23.07 82.74
C ALA A 45 94.13 24.12 83.54
N ASP A 46 92.82 24.22 83.31
CA ASP A 46 91.94 25.11 84.07
C ASP A 46 91.89 24.77 85.57
N GLN A 47 91.88 23.48 85.93
CA GLN A 47 91.92 23.03 87.32
C GLN A 47 93.26 23.43 87.97
N ARG A 48 94.39 23.18 87.30
CA ARG A 48 95.72 23.53 87.83
C ARG A 48 95.90 25.04 88.02
N LEU A 49 95.41 25.84 87.08
CA LEU A 49 95.42 27.30 87.19
C LEU A 49 94.63 27.76 88.43
N TYR A 50 93.52 27.09 88.74
CA TYR A 50 92.76 27.38 89.95
C TYR A 50 93.52 26.99 91.22
N ASP A 51 94.08 25.78 91.25
CA ASP A 51 94.82 25.27 92.41
C ASP A 51 96.00 26.18 92.78
N GLU A 52 96.74 26.70 91.79
CA GLU A 52 97.93 27.54 92.01
C GLU A 52 97.60 29.04 92.15
N PHE A 53 96.61 29.55 91.41
CA PHE A 53 96.37 30.99 91.25
C PHE A 53 94.92 31.43 91.52
N SER A 54 94.13 30.64 92.25
CA SER A 54 92.75 30.99 92.63
C SER A 54 92.60 32.38 93.26
N ARG A 55 93.60 32.86 94.03
CA ARG A 55 93.62 34.21 94.61
C ARG A 55 93.66 35.34 93.58
N LEU A 56 94.13 35.05 92.37
CA LEU A 56 94.16 35.95 91.22
C LEU A 56 92.92 35.78 90.31
N GLY A 57 91.98 34.91 90.68
CA GLY A 57 90.79 34.62 89.89
C GLY A 57 91.07 33.84 88.59
N LEU A 58 92.20 33.14 88.50
CA LEU A 58 92.55 32.31 87.34
C LEU A 58 92.06 30.86 87.54
N GLY A 59 91.73 30.19 86.44
CA GLY A 59 91.26 28.80 86.42
C GLY A 59 89.78 28.60 86.78
N LYS A 60 89.34 27.34 86.81
CA LYS A 60 87.94 26.94 87.12
C LYS A 60 87.83 26.36 88.52
N SER A 61 86.76 26.72 89.23
CA SER A 61 86.49 26.16 90.57
C SER A 61 86.18 24.65 90.51
N PRO A 62 86.33 23.91 91.62
CA PRO A 62 86.05 22.47 91.64
C PRO A 62 84.65 22.10 91.13
N ASP A 63 83.63 22.90 91.45
CA ASP A 63 82.25 22.66 90.96
C ASP A 63 82.12 22.87 89.45
N GLN A 64 82.82 23.87 88.90
CA GLN A 64 82.87 24.12 87.45
C GLN A 64 83.62 22.99 86.74
N VAL A 65 84.73 22.54 87.31
CA VAL A 65 85.51 21.40 86.78
C VAL A 65 84.67 20.13 86.81
N LEU A 66 83.98 19.82 87.92
CA LEU A 66 83.08 18.66 88.02
C LEU A 66 81.97 18.69 86.96
N LYS A 67 81.32 19.85 86.79
CA LYS A 67 80.23 20.01 85.82
C LYS A 67 80.72 19.80 84.38
N GLU A 68 81.86 20.40 84.03
CA GLU A 68 82.43 20.24 82.69
C GLU A 68 82.98 18.83 82.47
N LEU A 69 83.61 18.22 83.48
CA LEU A 69 84.10 16.85 83.40
C LEU A 69 82.96 15.86 83.12
N ARG A 70 81.83 16.02 83.81
CA ARG A 70 80.60 15.23 83.53
C ARG A 70 80.11 15.43 82.11
N LYS A 71 80.09 16.67 81.62
CA LYS A 71 79.67 16.97 80.25
C LYS A 71 80.61 16.32 79.23
N ILE A 72 81.93 16.43 79.44
CA ILE A 72 82.92 15.80 78.56
C ILE A 72 82.72 14.28 78.55
N LEU A 73 82.52 13.65 79.70
CA LEU A 73 82.29 12.20 79.80
C LEU A 73 80.94 11.76 79.19
N ASP A 74 79.86 12.52 79.39
CA ASP A 74 78.54 12.24 78.83
C ASP A 74 78.54 12.39 77.29
N GLU A 75 79.33 13.32 76.73
CA GLU A 75 79.43 13.60 75.28
C GLU A 75 80.58 12.85 74.58
N ALA A 76 81.48 12.21 75.33
CA ALA A 76 82.66 11.56 74.79
C ALA A 76 82.31 10.48 73.77
N ALA A 77 83.18 10.25 72.79
CA ALA A 77 83.05 9.14 71.86
C ALA A 77 83.09 7.79 72.61
N PRO A 78 82.36 6.75 72.15
CA PRO A 78 82.45 5.40 72.72
C PRO A 78 83.89 4.89 72.83
N GLU A 79 84.72 5.19 71.84
CA GLU A 79 86.13 4.84 71.78
C GLU A 79 86.93 5.51 72.90
N THR A 80 86.67 6.81 73.14
CA THR A 80 87.26 7.58 74.25
C THR A 80 86.90 6.95 75.61
N LEU A 81 85.62 6.64 75.83
CA LEU A 81 85.17 6.01 77.08
C LEU A 81 85.78 4.62 77.28
N GLY A 82 85.87 3.82 76.22
CA GLY A 82 86.51 2.50 76.25
C GLY A 82 87.98 2.57 76.67
N GLU A 83 88.73 3.53 76.14
CA GLU A 83 90.14 3.72 76.52
C GLU A 83 90.34 4.20 77.96
N LEU A 84 89.45 5.05 78.45
CA LEU A 84 89.47 5.47 79.85
C LEU A 84 89.12 4.30 80.78
N LEU A 85 88.20 3.42 80.38
CA LEU A 85 87.82 2.23 81.13
C LEU A 85 88.91 1.17 81.19
N ASN A 86 89.78 1.08 80.18
CA ASN A 86 90.93 0.14 80.18
C ASN A 86 91.82 0.30 81.41
N ALA A 87 91.83 1.48 82.03
CA ALA A 87 92.55 1.74 83.28
C ALA A 87 92.03 0.96 84.49
N LEU A 88 90.78 0.50 84.45
CA LEU A 88 90.12 -0.28 85.50
C LEU A 88 90.35 -1.80 85.35
N ASP A 89 90.84 -2.25 84.19
CA ASP A 89 91.12 -3.66 83.90
C ASP A 89 92.62 -3.96 84.07
N ASN A 90 92.99 -4.36 85.28
CA ASN A 90 94.37 -4.72 85.62
C ASN A 90 94.79 -6.11 85.10
N GLY A 91 93.90 -6.85 84.44
CA GLY A 91 94.19 -8.14 83.82
C GLY A 91 94.69 -8.05 82.38
N ARG A 92 94.66 -6.86 81.76
CA ARG A 92 95.08 -6.70 80.36
C ARG A 92 96.59 -6.88 80.20
N VAL A 93 96.99 -7.51 79.09
CA VAL A 93 98.41 -7.77 78.75
C VAL A 93 99.17 -6.45 78.52
N ASP A 94 98.50 -5.42 78.03
CA ASP A 94 99.02 -4.06 77.83
C ASP A 94 98.77 -3.13 79.05
N TYR A 95 98.31 -3.68 80.18
CA TYR A 95 98.12 -2.89 81.39
C TYR A 95 99.47 -2.39 81.92
N THR A 96 99.68 -1.08 81.81
CA THR A 96 100.86 -0.44 82.37
C THR A 96 100.45 0.39 83.58
N TYR A 97 100.88 -0.05 84.77
CA TYR A 97 100.54 0.61 86.02
C TYR A 97 101.08 2.04 86.04
N GLY A 98 100.16 3.00 86.15
CA GLY A 98 100.41 4.42 86.29
C GLY A 98 100.50 5.20 84.98
N THR A 99 100.38 4.57 83.81
CA THR A 99 100.50 5.25 82.52
C THR A 99 99.29 5.08 81.60
N SER A 100 98.32 4.25 81.98
CA SER A 100 97.06 4.18 81.23
C SER A 100 96.31 5.50 81.32
N LEU A 101 95.64 5.90 80.23
CA LEU A 101 95.01 7.20 80.10
C LEU A 101 94.01 7.49 81.23
N GLY A 102 93.18 6.50 81.59
CA GLY A 102 92.26 6.64 82.71
C GLY A 102 92.97 6.77 84.07
N GLN A 103 94.15 6.14 84.27
CA GLN A 103 94.94 6.35 85.49
C GLN A 103 95.62 7.71 85.54
N VAL A 104 96.07 8.23 84.39
CA VAL A 104 96.59 9.58 84.27
C VAL A 104 95.51 10.58 84.69
N PHE A 105 94.31 10.51 84.10
CA PHE A 105 93.23 11.42 84.48
C PHE A 105 92.72 11.20 85.90
N TYR A 106 92.65 9.96 86.38
CA TYR A 106 92.30 9.69 87.77
C TYR A 106 93.29 10.31 88.78
N ARG A 107 94.58 10.36 88.45
CA ARG A 107 95.60 10.99 89.29
C ARG A 107 95.58 12.51 89.20
N LEU A 108 95.28 13.05 88.01
CA LEU A 108 95.38 14.47 87.73
C LEU A 108 94.11 15.26 88.12
N PHE A 109 92.95 14.64 87.99
CA PHE A 109 91.72 15.16 88.57
C PHE A 109 91.66 14.79 90.06
N HIS A 110 91.45 15.78 90.91
CA HIS A 110 91.22 15.53 92.33
C HIS A 110 89.86 14.86 92.55
N THR A 111 89.62 14.38 93.77
CA THR A 111 88.27 13.98 94.18
C THR A 111 87.40 15.20 94.39
N PHE A 112 86.19 15.19 93.82
CA PHE A 112 85.21 16.25 93.99
C PHE A 112 84.25 15.92 95.12
N SER A 113 83.72 16.96 95.77
CA SER A 113 82.61 16.81 96.72
C SER A 113 81.39 16.21 96.02
N PRO A 114 80.61 15.35 96.69
CA PRO A 114 79.37 14.85 96.13
C PRO A 114 78.35 15.97 95.97
N ASP A 115 77.41 15.80 95.04
CA ASP A 115 76.28 16.73 94.92
C ASP A 115 75.46 16.68 96.21
N SER A 116 74.86 17.81 96.61
CA SER A 116 74.06 17.91 97.84
C SER A 116 72.88 16.92 97.93
N SER A 117 72.51 16.29 96.81
CA SER A 117 71.43 15.32 96.70
C SER A 117 71.90 13.87 96.53
N ASP A 118 73.20 13.62 96.42
CA ASP A 118 73.75 12.28 96.22
C ASP A 118 74.33 11.69 97.51
N PHE A 119 73.44 11.10 98.32
CA PHE A 119 73.80 10.43 99.56
C PHE A 119 74.56 9.11 99.35
N LYS A 120 74.74 8.64 98.10
CA LYS A 120 75.41 7.36 97.80
C LYS A 120 76.91 7.50 97.58
N HIS A 121 77.39 8.73 97.35
CA HIS A 121 78.81 9.01 97.15
C HIS A 121 79.37 9.85 98.30
N SER A 122 80.46 9.40 98.91
CA SER A 122 81.23 10.22 99.85
C SER A 122 82.11 11.25 99.13
N SER A 123 82.46 10.98 97.87
CA SER A 123 83.16 11.86 96.93
C SER A 123 83.04 11.31 95.51
N TYR A 124 83.23 12.17 94.50
CA TYR A 124 83.38 11.73 93.12
C TYR A 124 84.85 11.68 92.73
N SER A 125 85.30 10.51 92.32
CA SER A 125 86.55 10.35 91.58
C SER A 125 86.29 10.41 90.08
N PHE A 126 87.37 10.58 89.29
CA PHE A 126 87.29 10.44 87.84
C PHE A 126 86.63 9.11 87.43
N TYR A 127 86.95 8.00 88.10
CA TYR A 127 86.38 6.70 87.77
C TYR A 127 84.89 6.57 88.11
N SER A 128 84.42 7.15 89.22
CA SER A 128 82.97 7.13 89.50
C SER A 128 82.19 7.89 88.44
N LEU A 129 82.71 9.04 87.99
CA LEU A 129 82.08 9.83 86.93
C LEU A 129 82.12 9.10 85.58
N LEU A 130 83.25 8.45 85.25
CA LEU A 130 83.39 7.64 84.04
C LEU A 130 82.39 6.47 84.03
N ILE A 131 82.29 5.74 85.14
CA ILE A 131 81.35 4.61 85.28
C ILE A 131 79.90 5.10 85.13
N ASP A 132 79.54 6.25 85.72
CA ASP A 132 78.19 6.79 85.62
C ASP A 132 77.84 7.25 84.20
N ALA A 133 78.77 7.88 83.49
CA ALA A 133 78.58 8.24 82.08
C ALA A 133 78.34 6.99 81.20
N VAL A 134 79.13 5.93 81.42
CA VAL A 134 78.98 4.65 80.71
C VAL A 134 77.63 3.99 81.03
N LYS A 135 77.22 3.96 82.31
CA LYS A 135 75.92 3.42 82.72
C LYS A 135 74.75 4.17 82.06
N LYS A 136 74.77 5.51 82.05
CA LYS A 136 73.74 6.31 81.38
C LYS A 136 73.65 5.98 79.89
N ARG A 137 74.80 5.82 79.22
CA ARG A 137 74.86 5.51 77.80
C ARG A 137 74.26 4.15 77.48
N VAL A 138 74.64 3.11 78.23
CA VAL A 138 74.10 1.74 78.06
C VAL A 138 72.57 1.73 78.20
N ILE A 139 72.03 2.42 79.20
CA ILE A 139 70.57 2.53 79.40
C ILE A 139 69.90 3.28 78.22
N SER A 140 70.52 4.34 77.71
CA SER A 140 69.98 5.11 76.59
C SER A 140 70.01 4.35 75.26
N GLU A 141 71.07 3.57 75.00
CA GLU A 141 71.23 2.80 73.77
C GLU A 141 70.21 1.66 73.68
N ASP A 142 69.94 0.97 74.80
CA ASP A 142 68.91 -0.08 74.84
C ASP A 142 67.51 0.48 74.52
N LYS A 143 67.18 1.64 75.10
CA LYS A 143 65.94 2.35 74.80
C LYS A 143 65.84 2.76 73.33
N LEU A 144 66.90 3.37 72.78
CA LEU A 144 66.95 3.79 71.38
C LEU A 144 66.85 2.61 70.42
N LYS A 145 67.45 1.46 70.74
CA LYS A 145 67.35 0.24 69.95
C LYS A 145 65.91 -0.29 69.92
N GLY A 146 65.21 -0.26 71.04
CA GLY A 146 63.79 -0.61 71.13
C GLY A 146 62.92 0.29 70.23
N GLU A 147 63.09 1.61 70.36
CA GLU A 147 62.36 2.60 69.55
C GLU A 147 62.67 2.47 68.05
N LEU A 148 63.94 2.23 67.68
CA LEU A 148 64.33 2.03 66.29
C LEU A 148 63.70 0.76 65.70
N THR A 149 63.67 -0.33 66.46
CA THR A 149 63.06 -1.59 66.03
C THR A 149 61.56 -1.40 65.79
N GLN A 150 60.87 -0.69 66.68
CA GLN A 150 59.46 -0.36 66.51
C GLN A 150 59.22 0.50 65.26
N LYS A 151 60.05 1.53 65.05
CA LYS A 151 59.92 2.42 63.89
C LYS A 151 60.17 1.72 62.55
N VAL A 152 61.10 0.76 62.52
CA VAL A 152 61.35 -0.07 61.33
C VAL A 152 60.12 -0.94 61.01
N ALA A 153 59.51 -1.58 62.02
CA ALA A 153 58.30 -2.38 61.81
C ALA A 153 57.10 -1.53 61.36
N GLU A 154 56.90 -0.35 61.95
CA GLU A 154 55.86 0.60 61.52
C GLU A 154 56.06 1.04 60.07
N LEU A 155 57.31 1.29 59.66
CA LEU A 155 57.63 1.69 58.28
C LEU A 155 57.34 0.56 57.29
N GLU A 156 57.70 -0.68 57.63
CA GLU A 156 57.44 -1.86 56.80
C GLU A 156 55.93 -2.05 56.56
N GLU A 157 55.11 -1.95 57.62
CA GLU A 157 53.64 -2.05 57.51
C GLU A 157 53.06 -0.92 56.64
N VAL A 158 53.59 0.30 56.74
CA VAL A 158 53.16 1.43 55.90
C VAL A 158 53.53 1.18 54.44
N THR A 159 54.74 0.69 54.16
CA THR A 159 55.16 0.39 52.78
C THR A 159 54.32 -0.71 52.13
N ASP A 160 53.94 -1.75 52.88
CA ASP A 160 53.06 -2.80 52.38
C ASP A 160 51.65 -2.30 52.11
N ARG A 161 51.09 -1.46 52.99
CA ARG A 161 49.79 -0.81 52.76
C ARG A 161 49.81 0.07 51.52
N GLU A 162 50.83 0.91 51.37
CA GLU A 162 50.98 1.78 50.21
C GLU A 162 51.02 0.97 48.91
N ARG A 163 51.76 -0.16 48.90
CA ARG A 163 51.84 -1.04 47.73
C ARG A 163 50.46 -1.59 47.35
N VAL A 164 49.70 -2.09 48.32
CA VAL A 164 48.35 -2.65 48.09
C VAL A 164 47.40 -1.56 47.60
N GLU A 165 47.43 -0.37 48.19
CA GLU A 165 46.61 0.76 47.76
C GLU A 165 46.95 1.19 46.33
N ARG A 166 48.24 1.25 45.98
CA ARG A 166 48.70 1.59 44.62
C ARG A 166 48.19 0.59 43.58
N GLU A 167 48.31 -0.71 43.86
CA GLU A 167 47.78 -1.77 42.98
C GLU A 167 46.25 -1.68 42.83
N SER A 168 45.54 -1.33 43.91
CA SER A 168 44.08 -1.15 43.86
C SER A 168 43.68 0.07 43.02
N LYS A 169 44.43 1.16 43.13
CA LYS A 169 44.23 2.39 42.36
C LYS A 169 44.44 2.16 40.88
N GLU A 170 45.54 1.49 40.50
CA GLU A 170 45.82 1.14 39.10
C GLU A 170 44.69 0.29 38.48
N LYS A 171 44.15 -0.69 39.23
CA LYS A 171 43.01 -1.51 38.79
C LYS A 171 41.73 -0.69 38.61
N LEU A 172 41.44 0.24 39.51
CA LEU A 172 40.28 1.11 39.42
C LEU A 172 40.40 2.09 38.25
N GLU A 173 41.58 2.67 38.03
CA GLU A 173 41.85 3.57 36.90
C GLU A 173 41.70 2.84 35.56
N SER A 174 42.18 1.60 35.44
CA SER A 174 41.97 0.77 34.24
C SER A 174 40.48 0.53 33.98
N LYS A 175 39.71 0.09 35.00
CA LYS A 175 38.27 -0.14 34.86
C LYS A 175 37.51 1.13 34.50
N LEU A 176 37.89 2.26 35.08
CA LEU A 176 37.28 3.55 34.80
C LEU A 176 37.51 3.95 33.34
N LYS A 177 38.74 3.74 32.84
CA LYS A 177 39.08 3.99 31.43
C LYS A 177 38.26 3.11 30.49
N ASP A 178 38.18 1.81 30.74
CA ASP A 178 37.41 0.87 29.91
C ASP A 178 35.93 1.25 29.87
N THR A 179 35.35 1.53 31.04
CA THR A 179 33.95 1.97 31.15
C THR A 179 33.70 3.30 30.44
N SER A 180 34.65 4.23 30.51
CA SER A 180 34.56 5.51 29.81
C SER A 180 34.59 5.35 28.29
N MET A 181 35.39 4.41 27.77
CA MET A 181 35.45 4.12 26.34
C MET A 181 34.15 3.48 25.86
N ASP A 182 33.61 2.50 26.60
CA ASP A 182 32.34 1.86 26.28
C ASP A 182 31.17 2.85 26.27
N LEU A 183 31.16 3.78 27.22
CA LEU A 183 30.14 4.83 27.30
C LEU A 183 30.20 5.75 26.08
N GLN A 184 31.40 6.16 25.65
CA GLN A 184 31.58 6.97 24.45
C GLN A 184 31.10 6.24 23.18
N VAL A 185 31.41 4.95 23.03
CA VAL A 185 30.91 4.12 21.92
C VAL A 185 29.38 4.07 21.93
N LYS A 186 28.78 3.86 23.10
CA LYS A 186 27.31 3.83 23.24
C LYS A 186 26.65 5.16 22.93
N GLU A 187 27.27 6.28 23.29
CA GLU A 187 26.78 7.61 22.95
C GLU A 187 26.81 7.87 21.44
N GLU A 188 27.87 7.45 20.74
CA GLU A 188 27.95 7.54 19.28
C GLU A 188 26.93 6.63 18.57
N GLU A 189 26.75 5.40 19.03
CA GLU A 189 25.72 4.48 18.52
C GLU A 189 24.32 5.07 18.67
N LEU A 190 24.03 5.66 19.83
CA LEU A 190 22.75 6.32 20.11
C LEU A 190 22.53 7.55 19.19
N ALA A 191 23.57 8.34 18.96
CA ALA A 191 23.50 9.50 18.06
C ALA A 191 23.20 9.07 16.61
N LYS A 192 23.91 8.05 16.10
CA LYS A 192 23.65 7.46 14.77
C LYS A 192 22.25 6.88 14.67
N ALA A 193 21.79 6.15 15.70
CA ALA A 193 20.44 5.61 15.75
C ALA A 193 19.38 6.73 15.70
N LYS A 194 19.54 7.82 16.46
CA LYS A 194 18.64 8.98 16.40
C LYS A 194 18.59 9.63 15.01
N GLU A 195 19.74 9.78 14.35
CA GLU A 195 19.80 10.33 13.00
C GLU A 195 19.07 9.45 11.97
N THR A 196 19.33 8.14 11.99
CA THR A 196 18.62 7.19 11.10
C THR A 196 17.11 7.24 11.32
N ASN A 197 16.66 7.31 12.58
CA ASN A 197 15.25 7.34 12.91
C ASN A 197 14.58 8.64 12.43
N ASN A 198 15.26 9.78 12.54
CA ASN A 198 14.79 11.06 11.98
C ASN A 198 14.67 11.01 10.45
N ASN A 199 15.66 10.42 9.76
CA ASN A 199 15.63 10.27 8.31
C ASN A 199 14.49 9.33 7.85
N LEU A 200 14.26 8.23 8.58
CA LEU A 200 13.11 7.34 8.34
C LEU A 200 11.78 8.08 8.55
N ALA A 201 11.63 8.84 9.63
CA ALA A 201 10.43 9.62 9.91
C ALA A 201 10.11 10.63 8.79
N LYS A 202 11.12 11.33 8.27
CA LYS A 202 10.99 12.24 7.11
C LYS A 202 10.53 11.50 5.84
N SER A 203 11.14 10.35 5.57
CA SER A 203 10.78 9.50 4.42
C SER A 203 9.34 9.02 4.50
N ILE A 204 8.93 8.48 5.66
CA ILE A 204 7.56 8.04 5.92
C ILE A 204 6.57 9.19 5.72
N THR A 205 6.87 10.37 6.24
CA THR A 205 6.02 11.57 6.09
C THR A 205 5.86 11.95 4.61
N LYS A 206 6.94 11.91 3.82
CA LYS A 206 6.90 12.20 2.38
C LYS A 206 6.03 11.18 1.64
N THR A 207 6.22 9.89 1.88
CA THR A 207 5.45 8.81 1.26
C THR A 207 3.96 8.90 1.61
N LEU A 208 3.61 9.15 2.87
CA LEU A 208 2.23 9.36 3.31
C LEU A 208 1.58 10.56 2.62
N SER A 209 2.31 11.66 2.46
CA SER A 209 1.79 12.86 1.76
C SER A 209 1.52 12.57 0.27
N GLN A 210 2.37 11.80 -0.39
CA GLN A 210 2.20 11.41 -1.79
C GLN A 210 1.02 10.45 -1.96
N ALA A 211 0.95 9.41 -1.13
CA ALA A 211 -0.16 8.45 -1.14
C ALA A 211 -1.51 9.14 -0.89
N THR A 212 -1.54 10.14 0.00
CA THR A 212 -2.76 10.92 0.28
C THR A 212 -3.18 11.75 -0.94
N LYS A 213 -2.22 12.39 -1.64
CA LYS A 213 -2.49 13.15 -2.87
C LYS A 213 -2.98 12.24 -4.00
N GLU A 214 -2.34 11.10 -4.22
CA GLU A 214 -2.77 10.11 -5.23
C GLU A 214 -4.16 9.56 -4.93
N LYS A 215 -4.45 9.21 -3.67
CA LYS A 215 -5.78 8.79 -3.25
C LYS A 215 -6.85 9.86 -3.54
N GLY A 216 -6.53 11.13 -3.38
CA GLY A 216 -7.40 12.25 -3.76
C GLY A 216 -7.68 12.27 -5.26
N LYS A 217 -6.64 12.19 -6.09
CA LYS A 217 -6.77 12.15 -7.56
C LYS A 217 -7.59 10.96 -8.04
N LEU A 218 -7.31 9.76 -7.53
CA LEU A 218 -8.05 8.54 -7.89
C LEU A 218 -9.53 8.63 -7.51
N LYS A 219 -9.86 9.26 -6.37
CA LYS A 219 -11.26 9.52 -6.00
C LYS A 219 -11.96 10.46 -6.99
N GLU A 220 -11.30 11.54 -7.41
CA GLU A 220 -11.85 12.45 -8.40
C GLU A 220 -12.05 11.79 -9.76
N GLU A 221 -11.08 11.01 -10.23
CA GLU A 221 -11.20 10.23 -11.47
C GLU A 221 -12.32 9.19 -11.40
N LEU A 222 -12.45 8.48 -10.28
CA LEU A 222 -13.53 7.51 -10.06
C LEU A 222 -14.92 8.18 -10.12
N ILE A 223 -15.06 9.38 -9.55
CA ILE A 223 -16.31 10.16 -9.62
C ILE A 223 -16.60 10.56 -11.07
N LYS A 224 -15.60 11.09 -11.80
CA LYS A 224 -15.76 11.47 -13.21
C LYS A 224 -16.19 10.28 -14.07
N GLU A 225 -15.57 9.11 -13.87
CA GLU A 225 -15.87 7.91 -14.63
C GLU A 225 -17.25 7.34 -14.30
N LYS A 226 -17.65 7.34 -13.02
CA LYS A 226 -19.03 6.99 -12.61
C LYS A 226 -20.06 7.90 -13.27
N THR A 227 -19.81 9.20 -13.34
CA THR A 227 -20.73 10.16 -13.98
C THR A 227 -20.84 9.92 -15.49
N LYS A 228 -19.72 9.63 -16.17
CA LYS A 228 -19.75 9.24 -17.60
C LYS A 228 -20.52 7.95 -17.81
N ALA A 229 -20.25 6.92 -17.01
CA ALA A 229 -20.93 5.63 -17.09
C ALA A 229 -22.44 5.79 -16.87
N ALA A 230 -22.87 6.60 -15.90
CA ALA A 230 -24.29 6.90 -15.67
C ALA A 230 -24.94 7.62 -16.87
N LYS A 231 -24.21 8.55 -17.52
CA LYS A 231 -24.70 9.23 -18.73
C LYS A 231 -24.87 8.25 -19.90
N ILE A 232 -23.88 7.39 -20.14
CA ILE A 232 -23.93 6.36 -21.19
C ILE A 232 -25.08 5.39 -20.92
N ALA A 233 -25.25 4.93 -19.67
CA ALA A 233 -26.33 4.04 -19.30
C ALA A 233 -27.71 4.67 -19.59
N LYS A 234 -27.88 5.97 -19.26
CA LYS A 234 -29.11 6.71 -19.58
C LYS A 234 -29.35 6.82 -21.08
N GLU A 235 -28.34 7.19 -21.86
CA GLU A 235 -28.45 7.29 -23.32
C GLU A 235 -28.80 5.94 -23.98
N LEU A 236 -28.24 4.83 -23.48
CA LEU A 236 -28.57 3.49 -23.97
C LEU A 236 -30.01 3.10 -23.62
N MET A 237 -30.49 3.46 -22.42
CA MET A 237 -31.87 3.21 -21.99
C MET A 237 -32.86 4.02 -22.85
N ASP A 238 -32.56 5.28 -23.12
CA ASP A 238 -33.38 6.15 -23.99
C ASP A 238 -33.42 5.61 -25.44
N LYS A 239 -32.28 5.12 -25.97
CA LYS A 239 -32.24 4.48 -27.31
C LYS A 239 -33.01 3.17 -27.35
N LEU A 240 -32.92 2.34 -26.30
CA LEU A 240 -33.64 1.08 -26.23
C LEU A 240 -35.15 1.31 -26.22
N THR A 241 -35.63 2.23 -25.39
CA THR A 241 -37.06 2.57 -25.31
C THR A 241 -37.60 3.17 -26.61
N ALA A 242 -36.83 4.03 -27.29
CA ALA A 242 -37.19 4.52 -28.63
C ALA A 242 -37.27 3.38 -29.66
N SER A 243 -36.27 2.48 -29.67
CA SER A 243 -36.24 1.34 -30.57
C SER A 243 -37.40 0.36 -30.34
N GLU A 244 -37.78 0.10 -29.09
CA GLU A 244 -38.95 -0.72 -28.75
C GLU A 244 -40.25 -0.09 -29.26
N LYS A 245 -40.40 1.24 -29.15
CA LYS A 245 -41.56 1.97 -29.68
C LYS A 245 -41.64 1.85 -31.21
N ASP A 246 -40.52 2.04 -31.91
CA ASP A 246 -40.47 1.93 -33.37
C ASP A 246 -40.76 0.50 -33.84
N LYS A 247 -40.22 -0.51 -33.14
CA LYS A 247 -40.53 -1.93 -33.40
C LYS A 247 -42.01 -2.22 -33.25
N ASN A 248 -42.63 -1.76 -32.17
CA ASN A 248 -44.07 -1.93 -31.94
C ASN A 248 -44.90 -1.25 -33.03
N ARG A 249 -44.49 -0.05 -33.48
CA ARG A 249 -45.15 0.64 -34.59
C ARG A 249 -45.00 -0.13 -35.91
N ALA A 250 -43.83 -0.68 -36.19
CA ALA A 250 -43.59 -1.50 -37.38
C ALA A 250 -44.45 -2.78 -37.38
N ILE A 251 -44.57 -3.45 -36.23
CA ILE A 251 -45.45 -4.62 -36.07
C ILE A 251 -46.91 -4.24 -36.33
N GLN A 252 -47.37 -3.11 -35.80
CA GLN A 252 -48.73 -2.62 -36.04
C GLN A 252 -48.98 -2.33 -37.54
N ILE A 253 -48.08 -1.60 -38.20
CA ILE A 253 -48.17 -1.31 -39.63
C ILE A 253 -48.19 -2.61 -40.44
N THR A 254 -47.35 -3.57 -40.10
CA THR A 254 -47.30 -4.88 -40.78
C THR A 254 -48.63 -5.62 -40.66
N LYS A 255 -49.25 -5.58 -39.47
CA LYS A 255 -50.57 -6.16 -39.25
C LYS A 255 -51.65 -5.46 -40.07
N GLU A 256 -51.68 -4.12 -40.06
CA GLU A 256 -52.63 -3.33 -40.86
C GLU A 256 -52.48 -3.59 -42.38
N LEU A 257 -51.25 -3.75 -42.86
CA LEU A 257 -50.98 -4.09 -44.26
C LEU A 257 -51.43 -5.51 -44.61
N ALA A 258 -51.19 -6.49 -43.74
CA ALA A 258 -51.66 -7.86 -43.92
C ALA A 258 -53.19 -7.92 -43.98
N ASP A 259 -53.88 -7.22 -43.09
CA ASP A 259 -55.35 -7.14 -43.07
C ASP A 259 -55.89 -6.49 -44.35
N LYS A 260 -55.26 -5.39 -44.81
CA LYS A 260 -55.63 -4.73 -46.08
C LYS A 260 -55.40 -5.62 -47.30
N LEU A 261 -54.29 -6.35 -47.33
CA LEU A 261 -53.98 -7.28 -48.41
C LEU A 261 -55.01 -8.41 -48.47
N SER A 262 -55.34 -9.02 -47.34
CA SER A 262 -56.36 -10.08 -47.26
C SER A 262 -57.75 -9.59 -47.70
N ALA A 263 -58.13 -8.37 -47.29
CA ALA A 263 -59.38 -7.75 -47.74
C ALA A 263 -59.39 -7.49 -49.26
N ALA A 264 -58.27 -7.03 -49.82
CA ALA A 264 -58.10 -6.80 -51.26
C ALA A 264 -58.18 -8.11 -52.05
N GLU A 265 -57.53 -9.19 -51.59
CA GLU A 265 -57.60 -10.52 -52.18
C GLU A 265 -59.03 -11.05 -52.17
N THR A 266 -59.74 -10.93 -51.05
CA THR A 266 -61.15 -11.32 -50.95
C THR A 266 -62.04 -10.53 -51.91
N SER A 267 -61.81 -9.22 -52.06
CA SER A 267 -62.54 -8.38 -53.01
C SER A 267 -62.28 -8.76 -54.46
N ARG A 268 -61.01 -9.03 -54.79
CA ARG A 268 -60.58 -9.50 -56.11
C ARG A 268 -61.25 -10.83 -56.45
N ASP A 269 -61.29 -11.78 -55.53
CA ASP A 269 -61.89 -13.09 -55.75
C ASP A 269 -63.40 -12.98 -55.98
N LYS A 270 -64.09 -12.08 -55.26
CA LYS A 270 -65.51 -11.75 -55.54
C LYS A 270 -65.68 -11.14 -56.93
N ALA A 271 -64.81 -10.22 -57.33
CA ALA A 271 -64.87 -9.61 -58.67
C ALA A 271 -64.65 -10.65 -59.78
N PHE A 272 -63.72 -11.60 -59.60
CA PHE A 272 -63.53 -12.71 -60.53
C PHE A 272 -64.74 -13.64 -60.60
N ALA A 273 -65.38 -13.95 -59.47
CA ALA A 273 -66.61 -14.74 -59.44
C ALA A 273 -67.74 -14.05 -60.23
N VAL A 274 -67.96 -12.75 -60.01
CA VAL A 274 -68.94 -11.95 -60.76
C VAL A 274 -68.60 -11.89 -62.24
N SER A 275 -67.32 -11.69 -62.60
CA SER A 275 -66.88 -11.68 -64.00
C SER A 275 -67.14 -13.02 -64.69
N THR A 276 -66.88 -14.13 -64.00
CA THR A 276 -67.16 -15.48 -64.50
C THR A 276 -68.67 -15.70 -64.68
N GLU A 277 -69.49 -15.27 -63.72
CA GLU A 277 -70.95 -15.35 -63.81
C GLU A 277 -71.50 -14.53 -64.99
N LEU A 278 -71.00 -13.31 -65.18
CA LEU A 278 -71.37 -12.45 -66.31
C LEU A 278 -70.95 -13.06 -67.65
N ALA A 279 -69.75 -13.62 -67.75
CA ALA A 279 -69.29 -14.32 -68.95
C ALA A 279 -70.19 -15.52 -69.28
N ASN A 280 -70.57 -16.32 -68.28
CA ASN A 280 -71.50 -17.44 -68.45
C ASN A 280 -72.90 -16.97 -68.88
N LYS A 281 -73.43 -15.90 -68.27
CA LYS A 281 -74.72 -15.30 -68.67
C LYS A 281 -74.68 -14.77 -70.09
N LEU A 282 -73.59 -14.11 -70.49
CA LEU A 282 -73.41 -13.59 -71.84
C LEU A 282 -73.39 -14.74 -72.84
N ALA A 283 -72.60 -15.80 -72.60
CA ALA A 283 -72.55 -16.97 -73.47
C ALA A 283 -73.92 -17.64 -73.61
N ALA A 284 -74.67 -17.79 -72.52
CA ALA A 284 -76.03 -18.33 -72.55
C ALA A 284 -76.99 -17.46 -73.39
N LYS A 285 -76.91 -16.14 -73.25
CA LYS A 285 -77.73 -15.20 -74.03
C LYS A 285 -77.33 -15.16 -75.51
N THR A 286 -76.05 -15.30 -75.83
CA THR A 286 -75.58 -15.44 -77.21
C THR A 286 -76.14 -16.71 -77.86
N ALA A 287 -76.10 -17.86 -77.16
CA ALA A 287 -76.68 -19.11 -77.67
C ALA A 287 -78.21 -19.04 -77.85
N GLU A 288 -78.92 -18.36 -76.94
CA GLU A 288 -80.37 -18.11 -77.07
C GLU A 288 -80.67 -17.23 -78.30
N ALA A 289 -79.89 -16.17 -78.52
CA ALA A 289 -80.03 -15.30 -79.68
C ALA A 289 -79.79 -16.04 -81.00
N GLU A 290 -78.76 -16.90 -81.07
CA GLU A 290 -78.49 -17.75 -82.25
C GLU A 290 -79.68 -18.68 -82.56
N LYS A 291 -80.27 -19.30 -81.54
CA LYS A 291 -81.46 -20.15 -81.70
C LYS A 291 -82.68 -19.37 -82.18
N LEU A 292 -82.90 -18.17 -81.63
CA LEU A 292 -83.98 -17.29 -82.09
C LEU A 292 -83.77 -16.87 -83.55
N MET A 293 -82.55 -16.53 -83.96
CA MET A 293 -82.24 -16.22 -85.36
C MET A 293 -82.52 -17.41 -86.30
N GLN A 294 -82.15 -18.63 -85.91
CA GLN A 294 -82.49 -19.85 -86.66
C GLN A 294 -84.01 -20.03 -86.79
N ASN A 295 -84.75 -19.84 -85.69
CA ASN A 295 -86.22 -19.93 -85.69
C ASN A 295 -86.85 -18.87 -86.59
N VAL A 296 -86.38 -17.62 -86.53
CA VAL A 296 -86.84 -16.53 -87.42
C VAL A 296 -86.58 -16.90 -88.87
N GLY A 297 -85.39 -17.41 -89.21
CA GLY A 297 -85.10 -17.87 -90.57
C GLY A 297 -85.98 -19.06 -91.01
N SER A 298 -86.35 -19.95 -90.09
CA SER A 298 -87.30 -21.05 -90.38
C SER A 298 -88.72 -20.53 -90.63
N LEU A 299 -89.18 -19.56 -89.82
CA LEU A 299 -90.49 -18.93 -89.98
C LEU A 299 -90.57 -18.16 -91.30
N ASP A 300 -89.51 -17.43 -91.67
CA ASP A 300 -89.43 -16.71 -92.95
C ASP A 300 -89.62 -17.66 -94.14
N ARG A 301 -88.92 -18.81 -94.13
CA ARG A 301 -89.11 -19.87 -95.14
C ARG A 301 -90.52 -20.44 -95.17
N LEU A 302 -91.13 -20.64 -93.99
CA LEU A 302 -92.50 -21.13 -93.85
C LEU A 302 -93.51 -20.13 -94.42
N VAL A 303 -93.33 -18.85 -94.14
CA VAL A 303 -94.16 -17.75 -94.67
C VAL A 303 -94.02 -17.66 -96.19
N GLU A 304 -92.81 -17.74 -96.73
CA GLU A 304 -92.60 -17.73 -98.18
C GLU A 304 -93.20 -18.97 -98.87
N SER A 305 -93.13 -20.14 -98.22
CA SER A 305 -93.82 -21.34 -98.70
C SER A 305 -95.33 -21.16 -98.71
N ALA A 306 -95.91 -20.64 -97.63
CA ALA A 306 -97.35 -20.39 -97.53
C ALA A 306 -97.83 -19.34 -98.53
N LYS A 307 -97.04 -18.28 -98.79
CA LYS A 307 -97.32 -17.29 -99.84
C LYS A 307 -97.36 -17.93 -101.23
N ARG A 308 -96.40 -18.79 -101.56
CA ARG A 308 -96.37 -19.52 -102.84
C ARG A 308 -97.59 -20.43 -102.99
N GLU A 309 -97.90 -21.21 -101.95
CA GLU A 309 -99.07 -22.09 -101.94
C GLU A 309 -100.39 -21.30 -102.10
N MET A 310 -100.53 -20.16 -101.43
CA MET A 310 -101.68 -19.27 -101.61
C MET A 310 -101.77 -18.71 -103.03
N ALA A 311 -100.64 -18.29 -103.63
CA ALA A 311 -100.61 -17.81 -105.00
C ALA A 311 -101.01 -18.90 -106.01
N GLU A 312 -100.55 -20.14 -105.81
CA GLU A 312 -100.97 -21.30 -106.60
C GLU A 312 -102.46 -21.56 -106.47
N LYS A 313 -103.01 -21.52 -105.24
CA LYS A 313 -104.45 -21.70 -105.00
C LYS A 313 -105.29 -20.58 -105.61
N LEU A 314 -104.83 -19.34 -105.57
CA LEU A 314 -105.49 -18.22 -106.24
C LEU A 314 -105.51 -18.42 -107.76
N ALA A 315 -104.40 -18.84 -108.36
CA ALA A 315 -104.34 -19.16 -109.79
C ALA A 315 -105.28 -20.33 -110.16
N GLU A 316 -105.36 -21.35 -109.30
CA GLU A 316 -106.31 -22.48 -109.46
C GLU A 316 -107.76 -21.99 -109.39
N ILE A 317 -108.10 -21.09 -108.47
CA ILE A 317 -109.43 -20.48 -108.36
C ILE A 317 -109.77 -19.66 -109.61
N ASP A 318 -108.84 -18.85 -110.11
CA ASP A 318 -109.04 -18.06 -111.33
C ASP A 318 -109.30 -18.96 -112.54
N GLN A 319 -108.53 -20.05 -112.68
CA GLN A 319 -108.73 -21.05 -113.74
C GLN A 319 -110.10 -21.73 -113.62
N LEU A 320 -110.48 -22.21 -112.42
CA LEU A 320 -111.79 -22.82 -112.19
C LEU A 320 -112.94 -21.84 -112.45
N THR A 321 -112.74 -20.55 -112.15
CA THR A 321 -113.73 -19.50 -112.41
C THR A 321 -113.89 -19.27 -113.91
N ALA A 322 -112.80 -19.26 -114.67
CA ALA A 322 -112.83 -19.19 -116.13
C ALA A 322 -113.49 -20.43 -116.75
N ASP A 323 -113.14 -21.63 -116.28
CA ASP A 323 -113.73 -22.89 -116.73
C ASP A 323 -115.24 -22.93 -116.44
N LYS A 324 -115.67 -22.43 -115.29
CA LYS A 324 -117.10 -22.29 -114.95
C LYS A 324 -117.81 -21.32 -115.89
N ALA A 325 -117.24 -20.14 -116.14
CA ALA A 325 -117.85 -19.16 -117.06
C ALA A 325 -117.98 -19.73 -118.49
N LYS A 326 -116.99 -20.51 -118.93
CA LYS A 326 -117.05 -21.23 -120.21
C LYS A 326 -118.17 -22.27 -120.22
N ALA A 327 -118.28 -23.09 -119.16
CA ALA A 327 -119.36 -24.07 -119.03
C ALA A 327 -120.75 -23.41 -119.00
N ASP A 328 -120.91 -22.29 -118.29
CA ASP A 328 -122.17 -21.52 -118.27
C ASP A 328 -122.54 -20.98 -119.67
N ALA A 329 -121.57 -20.53 -120.46
CA ALA A 329 -121.78 -20.10 -121.85
C ALA A 329 -122.13 -21.27 -122.79
N GLU A 330 -121.47 -22.42 -122.64
CA GLU A 330 -121.80 -23.66 -123.37
C GLU A 330 -123.22 -24.14 -123.02
N LEU A 331 -123.61 -24.04 -121.75
CA LEU A 331 -124.94 -24.41 -121.26
C LEU A 331 -126.03 -23.45 -121.77
N ALA A 332 -125.76 -22.14 -121.80
CA ALA A 332 -126.64 -21.17 -122.44
C ALA A 332 -126.84 -21.47 -123.94
N THR A 333 -125.76 -21.77 -124.65
CA THR A 333 -125.80 -22.14 -126.08
C THR A 333 -126.60 -23.43 -126.30
N ALA A 334 -126.42 -24.43 -125.44
CA ALA A 334 -127.19 -25.67 -125.49
C ALA A 334 -128.69 -25.42 -125.23
N ASN A 335 -129.02 -24.55 -124.27
CA ASN A 335 -130.40 -24.17 -123.99
C ASN A 335 -131.05 -23.40 -125.16
N ASP A 336 -130.31 -22.49 -125.80
CA ASP A 336 -130.78 -21.79 -127.02
C ASP A 336 -131.05 -22.78 -128.15
N THR A 337 -130.19 -23.79 -128.30
CA THR A 337 -130.37 -24.88 -129.27
C THR A 337 -131.61 -25.71 -128.95
N ILE A 338 -131.83 -26.05 -127.67
CA ILE A 338 -133.04 -26.76 -127.22
C ILE A 338 -134.30 -25.94 -127.51
N ALA A 339 -134.28 -24.63 -127.24
CA ALA A 339 -135.40 -23.73 -127.54
C ALA A 339 -135.69 -23.63 -129.05
N SER A 340 -134.64 -23.58 -129.88
CA SER A 340 -134.77 -23.62 -131.34
C SER A 340 -135.39 -24.94 -131.81
N LEU A 341 -134.89 -26.09 -131.33
CA LEU A 341 -135.46 -27.41 -131.62
C LEU A 341 -136.91 -27.54 -131.15
N GLN A 342 -137.28 -26.96 -130.00
CA GLN A 342 -138.67 -26.90 -129.54
C GLN A 342 -139.57 -26.07 -130.47
N THR A 343 -139.04 -24.97 -131.01
CA THR A 343 -139.75 -24.13 -131.99
C THR A 343 -139.94 -24.87 -133.32
N GLU A 344 -138.91 -25.56 -133.80
CA GLU A 344 -139.00 -26.42 -134.98
C GLU A 344 -139.98 -27.59 -134.78
N LEU A 345 -140.00 -28.18 -133.57
CA LEU A 345 -140.96 -29.23 -133.22
C LEU A 345 -142.41 -28.71 -133.29
N GLU A 346 -142.69 -27.51 -132.76
CA GLU A 346 -144.03 -26.90 -132.84
C GLU A 346 -144.40 -26.51 -134.28
N LYS A 347 -143.44 -26.05 -135.08
CA LYS A 347 -143.65 -25.81 -136.51
C LYS A 347 -143.97 -27.11 -137.25
N ALA A 348 -143.23 -28.19 -137.00
CA ALA A 348 -143.51 -29.49 -137.57
C ALA A 348 -144.89 -30.04 -137.15
N LYS A 349 -145.30 -29.84 -135.88
CA LYS A 349 -146.65 -30.21 -135.41
C LYS A 349 -147.75 -29.42 -136.10
N THR A 350 -147.55 -28.12 -136.32
CA THR A 350 -148.53 -27.27 -137.03
C THR A 350 -148.63 -27.63 -138.51
N GLU A 351 -147.51 -27.89 -139.19
CA GLU A 351 -147.49 -28.39 -140.57
C GLU A 351 -148.15 -29.77 -140.71
N LEU A 352 -147.95 -30.66 -139.73
CA LEU A 352 -148.64 -31.95 -139.64
C LEU A 352 -150.16 -31.77 -139.49
N ALA A 353 -150.61 -30.82 -138.66
CA ALA A 353 -152.02 -30.51 -138.47
C ALA A 353 -152.67 -29.92 -139.74
N VAL A 354 -151.95 -29.06 -140.46
CA VAL A 354 -152.37 -28.52 -141.76
C VAL A 354 -152.51 -29.63 -142.81
N SER A 355 -151.54 -30.54 -142.89
CA SER A 355 -151.60 -31.69 -143.80
C SER A 355 -152.80 -32.60 -143.52
N LYS A 356 -153.15 -32.83 -142.24
CA LYS A 356 -154.35 -33.60 -141.88
C LYS A 356 -155.65 -32.97 -142.39
N ARG A 357 -155.80 -31.65 -142.29
CA ARG A 357 -157.00 -30.93 -142.80
C ARG A 357 -157.13 -31.00 -144.32
N LEU A 358 -156.01 -30.97 -145.05
CA LEU A 358 -155.99 -31.08 -146.51
C LEU A 358 -156.41 -32.46 -147.02
N ILE A 359 -156.11 -33.51 -146.25
CA ILE A 359 -156.53 -34.88 -146.60
C ILE A 359 -158.04 -35.06 -146.43
N GLU A 360 -158.65 -34.47 -145.40
CA GLU A 360 -160.09 -34.61 -145.15
C GLU A 360 -160.97 -33.89 -146.20
N SER A 361 -160.53 -32.75 -146.75
CA SER A 361 -161.31 -32.03 -147.75
C SER A 361 -161.31 -32.71 -149.13
N GLY A 362 -160.27 -33.48 -149.46
CA GLY A 362 -160.17 -34.20 -150.74
C GLY A 362 -161.12 -35.40 -150.85
N THR A 363 -161.52 -36.00 -149.72
CA THR A 363 -162.36 -37.20 -149.70
C THR A 363 -163.85 -36.97 -149.98
N VAL A 364 -164.38 -35.76 -149.76
CA VAL A 364 -165.83 -35.49 -149.95
C VAL A 364 -166.19 -35.24 -151.41
N SER A 365 -165.24 -34.76 -152.24
CA SER A 365 -165.45 -34.50 -153.67
C SER A 365 -165.73 -35.74 -154.54
N LYS A 366 -165.72 -36.97 -154.00
CA LYS A 366 -165.83 -38.20 -154.81
C LYS A 366 -167.15 -38.99 -154.66
N ARG A 367 -168.09 -38.62 -153.77
CA ARG A 367 -169.29 -39.46 -153.47
C ARG A 367 -170.66 -38.98 -154.00
N LEU A 368 -170.78 -37.87 -154.73
CA LEU A 368 -172.08 -37.35 -155.17
C LEU A 368 -172.36 -37.42 -156.69
N ILE A 369 -171.56 -38.18 -157.46
CA ILE A 369 -171.77 -38.37 -158.91
C ILE A 369 -172.55 -39.67 -159.26
N GLU A 370 -172.84 -40.56 -158.32
CA GLU A 370 -173.55 -41.83 -158.63
C GLU A 370 -174.76 -42.08 -157.71
N SER A 371 -175.91 -41.42 -158.00
CA SER A 371 -177.26 -42.02 -157.93
C SER A 371 -178.35 -40.98 -158.23
N GLY A 372 -179.06 -41.16 -159.36
CA GLY A 372 -180.46 -40.75 -159.58
C GLY A 372 -180.74 -39.28 -159.81
#